data_AF-A0A413VTK5-F1
#
_entry.id   AF-A0A413VTK5-F1
#
_cell.length_a   1.000
_cell.length_b   1.000
_cell.length_c   1.000
_cell.angle_alpha   90.00
_cell.angle_beta   90.00
_cell.angle_gamma   90.00
#
_symmetry.space_group_name_H-M   'P 1'
#
loop_
_entity.id
_entity.type
_entity.pdbx_description
1 polymer ?
#
loop_
_entity_poly.entity_id
_entity_poly.type
_entity_poly.pdbx_seq_one_letter_code
_entity_poly.pdbx_strand_id
1 'polypeptide(L)'
;MKQTYEKLFSGVALMTLLMLSSCQSPYKLVNTEGSMITIDSVWDTHPDAEAVALLAPYKASVDSMMYRVVGTSEMTMEKGGPESLLSNLVADVLKGAATQVLGKPADMGLMNMGGLRNILSEGEITCGNIYEILPFENSLCVVTLKGSVLKELFAAIAACKGEGVSGVRLEITKDGKLLDGTIGGKPIDDNKLYTVATIDYLADGNDGMGPLAKAEKRDCPPGATLRGLFMDYVEQQTKAGKKITSRMEGRITVK
;
A
#
# COMPACT_ATOMS: atom_id res chain seq x y z
N MET A 1 35.16 68.89 19.60
CA MET A 1 33.77 68.47 19.28
C MET A 1 33.51 68.25 17.78
N LYS A 2 34.10 69.01 16.83
CA LYS A 2 33.83 68.81 15.38
C LYS A 2 34.36 67.50 14.77
N GLN A 3 35.57 67.06 15.12
CA GLN A 3 36.18 65.83 14.55
C GLN A 3 35.48 64.51 14.92
N THR A 4 34.76 64.47 16.05
CA THR A 4 34.05 63.27 16.50
C THR A 4 32.74 63.06 15.73
N TYR A 5 32.09 64.14 15.28
CA TYR A 5 30.87 64.08 14.47
C TYR A 5 31.14 63.65 13.02
N GLU A 6 32.26 64.07 12.42
CA GLU A 6 32.63 63.67 11.05
C GLU A 6 32.93 62.17 10.94
N LYS A 7 33.61 61.58 11.93
CA LYS A 7 33.86 60.13 11.99
C LYS A 7 32.58 59.33 12.24
N LEU A 8 31.65 59.86 13.04
CA LEU A 8 30.35 59.24 13.29
C LEU A 8 29.47 59.29 12.04
N PHE A 9 29.43 60.42 11.33
CA PHE A 9 28.69 60.57 10.07
C PHE A 9 29.26 59.68 8.95
N SER A 10 30.59 59.58 8.85
CA SER A 10 31.26 58.70 7.89
C SER A 10 31.02 57.23 8.19
N GLY A 11 31.02 56.83 9.47
CA GLY A 11 30.71 55.46 9.90
C GLY A 11 29.25 55.07 9.63
N VAL A 12 28.29 55.96 9.92
CA VAL A 12 26.87 55.72 9.61
C VAL A 12 26.62 55.67 8.11
N ALA A 13 27.25 56.54 7.32
CA ALA A 13 27.15 56.54 5.85
C ALA A 13 27.75 55.27 5.22
N LEU A 14 28.86 54.75 5.76
CA LEU A 14 29.46 53.50 5.30
C LEU A 14 28.59 52.30 5.67
N MET A 15 27.98 52.31 6.85
CA MET A 15 27.11 51.24 7.34
C MET A 15 25.76 51.21 6.59
N THR A 16 25.19 52.37 6.22
CA THR A 16 24.02 52.43 5.34
C THR A 16 24.35 52.03 3.90
N LEU A 17 25.53 52.37 3.37
CA LEU A 17 25.98 51.86 2.06
C LEU A 17 26.11 50.33 2.04
N LEU A 18 26.68 49.76 3.10
CA LEU A 18 26.86 48.30 3.24
C LEU A 18 25.53 47.56 3.40
N MET A 19 24.55 48.15 4.10
CA MET A 19 23.19 47.58 4.23
C MET A 19 22.39 47.61 2.91
N LEU A 20 22.65 48.57 2.03
CA LEU A 20 22.01 48.68 0.72
C LEU A 20 22.70 47.84 -0.38
N SER A 21 23.86 47.24 -0.07
CA SER A 21 24.65 46.42 -1.01
C SER A 21 24.32 44.92 -0.93
N SER A 22 23.29 44.53 -0.17
CA SER A 22 22.79 43.15 -0.18
C SER A 22 22.01 42.89 -1.47
N CYS A 23 22.75 42.59 -2.55
CA CYS A 23 22.18 42.06 -3.77
C CYS A 23 21.65 40.65 -3.50
N GLN A 24 20.41 40.55 -2.99
CA GLN A 24 19.63 39.34 -3.19
C GLN A 24 19.36 39.27 -4.70
N SER A 25 20.01 38.34 -5.41
CA SER A 25 19.54 37.95 -6.73
C SER A 25 18.19 37.28 -6.51
N PRO A 26 17.05 37.92 -6.84
CA PRO A 26 15.78 37.25 -6.74
C PRO A 26 15.73 36.38 -7.99
N TYR A 27 16.24 35.15 -7.90
CA TYR A 27 15.95 34.14 -8.90
C TYR A 27 14.43 34.00 -8.93
N LYS A 28 13.81 34.74 -9.85
CA LYS A 28 12.41 34.58 -10.19
C LYS A 28 12.37 33.46 -11.19
N LEU A 29 11.69 32.39 -10.83
CA LEU A 29 11.27 31.37 -11.79
C LEU A 29 10.50 32.07 -12.91
N VAL A 30 11.11 32.20 -14.09
CA VAL A 30 10.54 32.93 -15.23
C VAL A 30 9.53 32.05 -15.97
N ASN A 31 9.86 30.77 -16.12
CA ASN A 31 9.00 29.78 -16.74
C ASN A 31 9.38 28.37 -16.27
N THR A 32 8.42 27.45 -16.29
CA THR A 32 8.66 26.01 -16.16
C THR A 32 7.98 25.33 -17.33
N GLU A 33 8.77 24.69 -18.17
CA GLU A 33 8.26 23.86 -19.27
C GLU A 33 8.35 22.40 -18.87
N GLY A 34 7.25 21.68 -19.01
CA GLY A 34 7.19 20.25 -18.88
C GLY A 34 6.58 19.67 -20.15
N SER A 35 7.19 18.63 -20.68
CA SER A 35 6.62 17.84 -21.77
C SER A 35 6.33 16.43 -21.27
N MET A 36 5.23 15.86 -21.74
CA MET A 36 4.96 14.43 -21.58
C MET A 36 5.73 13.69 -22.67
N ILE A 37 6.68 12.85 -22.27
CA ILE A 37 7.35 11.93 -23.19
C ILE A 37 6.52 10.65 -23.22
N THR A 38 5.93 10.35 -24.36
CA THR A 38 5.23 9.08 -24.56
C THR A 38 6.26 7.95 -24.62
N ILE A 39 6.13 6.97 -23.72
CA ILE A 39 6.90 5.73 -23.76
C ILE A 39 6.06 4.70 -24.52
N ASP A 40 6.33 4.55 -25.81
CA ASP A 40 5.68 3.61 -26.72
C ASP A 40 6.71 2.79 -27.52
N SER A 41 6.23 1.98 -28.47
CA SER A 41 7.07 1.08 -29.27
C SER A 41 8.11 1.78 -30.13
N VAL A 42 8.08 3.12 -30.30
CA VAL A 42 9.10 3.86 -31.03
C VAL A 42 10.48 3.64 -30.40
N TRP A 43 10.54 3.61 -29.07
CA TRP A 43 11.78 3.42 -28.32
C TRP A 43 12.31 1.99 -28.38
N ASP A 44 11.45 1.00 -28.65
CA ASP A 44 11.84 -0.41 -28.79
C ASP A 44 12.53 -0.71 -30.12
N THR A 45 12.32 0.14 -31.14
CA THR A 45 12.88 -0.10 -32.49
C THR A 45 14.38 0.16 -32.60
N HIS A 46 14.93 1.03 -31.76
CA HIS A 46 16.33 1.43 -31.77
C HIS A 46 16.85 1.60 -30.33
N PRO A 47 16.97 0.51 -29.55
CA PRO A 47 17.46 0.60 -28.19
C PRO A 47 18.93 1.05 -28.16
N ASP A 48 19.29 1.85 -27.16
CA ASP A 48 20.68 2.26 -26.96
C ASP A 48 21.54 1.04 -26.59
N ALA A 49 22.49 0.71 -27.45
CA ALA A 49 23.30 -0.50 -27.31
C ALA A 49 24.21 -0.48 -26.07
N GLU A 50 24.70 0.71 -25.67
CA GLU A 50 25.52 0.86 -24.47
C GLU A 50 24.68 0.67 -23.21
N ALA A 51 23.47 1.25 -23.18
CA ALA A 51 22.53 1.07 -22.08
C ALA A 51 22.07 -0.40 -21.95
N VAL A 52 21.78 -1.08 -23.06
CA VAL A 52 21.43 -2.50 -23.05
C VAL A 52 22.58 -3.35 -22.52
N ALA A 53 23.82 -3.10 -22.98
CA ALA A 53 25.00 -3.80 -22.51
C ALA A 53 25.26 -3.56 -21.01
N LEU A 54 25.04 -2.33 -20.53
CA LEU A 54 25.13 -1.97 -19.12
C LEU A 54 24.12 -2.73 -18.26
N LEU A 55 22.88 -2.87 -18.73
CA LEU A 55 21.78 -3.52 -17.99
C LEU A 55 21.85 -5.05 -18.04
N ALA A 56 22.45 -5.65 -19.08
CA ALA A 56 22.49 -7.09 -19.31
C ALA A 56 22.87 -7.95 -18.08
N PRO A 57 23.96 -7.69 -17.33
CA PRO A 57 24.30 -8.52 -16.17
C PRO A 57 23.29 -8.40 -15.03
N TYR A 58 22.71 -7.21 -14.82
CA TYR A 58 21.67 -7.01 -13.81
C TYR A 58 20.39 -7.72 -14.19
N LYS A 59 19.99 -7.61 -15.47
CA LYS A 59 18.83 -8.33 -16.01
C LYS A 59 18.98 -9.83 -15.82
N ALA A 60 20.13 -10.41 -16.16
CA ALA A 60 20.36 -11.84 -16.00
C ALA A 60 20.21 -12.29 -14.53
N SER A 61 20.75 -11.50 -13.59
CA SER A 61 20.62 -11.76 -12.15
C SER A 61 19.16 -11.68 -11.69
N VAL A 62 18.47 -10.59 -12.04
CA VAL A 62 17.06 -10.38 -11.68
C VAL A 62 16.16 -11.44 -12.29
N ASP A 63 16.29 -11.73 -13.59
CA ASP A 63 15.49 -12.73 -14.30
C ASP A 63 15.65 -14.12 -13.65
N SER A 64 16.85 -14.49 -13.21
CA SER A 64 17.09 -15.78 -12.54
C SER A 64 16.30 -15.94 -11.23
N MET A 65 16.04 -14.84 -10.51
CA MET A 65 15.23 -14.83 -9.29
C MET A 65 13.74 -14.71 -9.61
N MET A 66 13.39 -13.83 -10.57
CA MET A 66 11.99 -13.47 -10.86
C MET A 66 11.26 -14.57 -11.62
N TYR A 67 11.92 -15.33 -12.49
CA TYR A 67 11.29 -16.42 -13.26
C TYR A 67 11.17 -17.74 -12.51
N ARG A 68 11.63 -17.82 -11.25
CA ARG A 68 11.38 -18.99 -10.42
C ARG A 68 9.88 -19.17 -10.20
N VAL A 69 9.34 -20.28 -10.69
CA VAL A 69 7.96 -20.71 -10.46
C VAL A 69 7.80 -21.17 -9.00
N VAL A 70 6.77 -20.67 -8.33
CA VAL A 70 6.47 -20.95 -6.91
C VAL A 70 5.13 -21.64 -6.70
N GLY A 71 4.30 -21.69 -7.74
CA GLY A 71 3.03 -22.40 -7.72
C GLY A 71 2.26 -22.25 -9.03
N THR A 72 0.97 -22.57 -8.98
CA THR A 72 0.08 -22.47 -10.14
C THR A 72 -1.25 -21.88 -9.71
N SER A 73 -1.76 -20.89 -10.44
CA SER A 73 -3.11 -20.36 -10.28
C SER A 73 -4.09 -21.19 -11.09
N GLU A 74 -5.21 -21.56 -10.48
CA GLU A 74 -6.32 -22.26 -11.14
C GLU A 74 -7.11 -21.34 -12.09
N MET A 75 -7.06 -20.03 -11.86
CA MET A 75 -7.86 -19.05 -12.59
C MET A 75 -7.19 -17.68 -12.58
N THR A 76 -7.58 -16.80 -13.50
CA THR A 76 -7.21 -15.39 -13.43
C THR A 76 -7.97 -14.72 -12.28
N MET A 77 -7.24 -14.01 -11.41
CA MET A 77 -7.77 -13.23 -10.30
C MET A 77 -7.54 -11.75 -10.55
N GLU A 78 -8.61 -11.08 -10.95
CA GLU A 78 -8.66 -9.63 -11.11
C GLU A 78 -8.59 -8.91 -9.76
N LYS A 79 -8.20 -7.63 -9.82
CA LYS A 79 -8.35 -6.68 -8.71
C LYS A 79 -9.40 -5.63 -9.06
N GLY A 80 -10.26 -5.27 -8.12
CA GLY A 80 -11.29 -4.27 -8.35
C GLY A 80 -12.24 -4.11 -7.17
N GLY A 81 -12.81 -2.89 -7.05
CA GLY A 81 -13.85 -2.61 -6.07
C GLY A 81 -15.24 -3.04 -6.55
N PRO A 82 -16.19 -3.30 -5.64
CA PRO A 82 -16.02 -3.24 -4.19
C PRO A 82 -15.37 -4.49 -3.58
N GLU A 83 -15.24 -5.56 -4.36
CA GLU A 83 -14.68 -6.85 -3.98
C GLU A 83 -14.10 -7.50 -5.24
N SER A 84 -13.00 -8.25 -5.10
CA SER A 84 -12.41 -9.00 -6.19
C SER A 84 -11.76 -10.30 -5.70
N LEU A 85 -11.51 -11.22 -6.63
CA LEU A 85 -10.87 -12.51 -6.34
C LEU A 85 -9.49 -12.30 -5.68
N LEU A 86 -8.67 -11.40 -6.23
CA LEU A 86 -7.32 -11.18 -5.71
C LEU A 86 -7.35 -10.46 -4.36
N SER A 87 -8.21 -9.46 -4.20
CA SER A 87 -8.35 -8.76 -2.91
C SER A 87 -8.85 -9.68 -1.80
N ASN A 88 -9.76 -10.61 -2.12
CA ASN A 88 -10.23 -11.62 -1.17
C ASN A 88 -9.12 -12.55 -0.71
N LEU A 89 -8.33 -13.06 -1.68
CA LEU A 89 -7.23 -13.97 -1.40
C LEU A 89 -6.17 -13.31 -0.52
N VAL A 90 -5.74 -12.09 -0.86
CA VAL A 90 -4.72 -11.37 -0.08
C VAL A 90 -5.22 -11.05 1.33
N ALA A 91 -6.49 -10.67 1.48
CA ALA A 91 -7.09 -10.47 2.80
C ALA A 91 -7.18 -11.78 3.62
N ASP A 92 -7.43 -12.93 2.98
CA ASP A 92 -7.41 -14.23 3.64
C ASP A 92 -6.01 -14.61 4.12
N VAL A 93 -4.98 -14.35 3.29
CA VAL A 93 -3.57 -14.57 3.65
C VAL A 93 -3.20 -13.74 4.87
N LEU A 94 -3.53 -12.44 4.90
CA LEU A 94 -3.27 -11.57 6.06
C LEU A 94 -4.00 -12.07 7.31
N LYS A 95 -5.30 -12.39 7.21
CA LYS A 95 -6.09 -12.92 8.32
C LYS A 95 -5.48 -14.20 8.90
N GLY A 96 -5.03 -15.11 8.04
CA GLY A 96 -4.36 -16.35 8.42
C GLY A 96 -2.98 -16.12 9.05
N ALA A 97 -2.19 -15.22 8.48
CA ALA A 97 -0.84 -14.89 8.93
C ALA A 97 -0.81 -14.32 10.35
N ALA A 98 -1.90 -13.71 10.83
CA ALA A 98 -2.04 -13.29 12.22
C ALA A 98 -1.88 -14.44 13.24
N THR A 99 -1.96 -15.70 12.82
CA THR A 99 -1.62 -16.87 13.66
C THR A 99 -0.21 -16.79 14.24
N GLN A 100 0.73 -16.16 13.54
CA GLN A 100 2.11 -15.95 14.02
C GLN A 100 2.18 -15.05 15.26
N VAL A 101 1.18 -14.19 15.46
CA VAL A 101 1.09 -13.24 16.58
C VAL A 101 0.11 -13.71 17.65
N LEU A 102 -1.06 -14.20 17.22
CA LEU A 102 -2.20 -14.49 18.10
C LEU A 102 -2.32 -15.97 18.48
N GLY A 103 -1.57 -16.87 17.83
CA GLY A 103 -1.76 -18.32 17.91
C GLY A 103 -3.02 -18.83 17.19
N LYS A 104 -3.75 -17.94 16.51
CA LYS A 104 -4.95 -18.23 15.71
C LYS A 104 -5.15 -17.13 14.64
N PRO A 105 -5.97 -17.36 13.59
CA PRO A 105 -6.32 -16.30 12.65
C PRO A 105 -6.98 -15.10 13.35
N ALA A 106 -6.79 -13.91 12.79
CA ALA A 106 -7.51 -12.71 13.23
C ALA A 106 -9.00 -12.82 12.91
N ASP A 107 -9.83 -11.97 13.54
CA ASP A 107 -11.26 -11.92 13.23
C ASP A 107 -11.49 -11.40 11.81
N MET A 108 -10.69 -10.41 11.39
CA MET A 108 -10.74 -9.77 10.08
C MET A 108 -9.36 -9.71 9.41
N GLY A 109 -9.32 -9.87 8.09
CA GLY A 109 -8.19 -9.45 7.25
C GLY A 109 -8.56 -8.22 6.42
N LEU A 110 -7.60 -7.31 6.20
CA LEU A 110 -7.79 -6.07 5.45
C LEU A 110 -6.59 -5.76 4.54
N MET A 111 -6.86 -5.45 3.28
CA MET A 111 -5.89 -4.98 2.30
C MET A 111 -6.52 -3.88 1.45
N ASN A 112 -5.80 -2.79 1.20
CA ASN A 112 -6.25 -1.72 0.33
C ASN A 112 -6.10 -2.11 -1.15
N MET A 113 -7.09 -1.78 -1.97
CA MET A 113 -7.17 -2.07 -3.39
C MET A 113 -6.02 -1.39 -4.16
N GLY A 114 -5.62 -0.19 -3.72
CA GLY A 114 -4.51 0.57 -4.30
C GLY A 114 -3.14 -0.08 -4.10
N GLY A 115 -3.00 -0.92 -3.07
CA GLY A 115 -1.80 -1.69 -2.77
C GLY A 115 -1.61 -2.91 -3.68
N LEU A 116 -2.68 -3.36 -4.37
CA LEU A 116 -2.63 -4.40 -5.39
C LEU A 116 -2.32 -3.74 -6.74
N ARG A 117 -1.18 -4.08 -7.33
CA ARG A 117 -0.64 -3.35 -8.49
C ARG A 117 -0.79 -4.07 -9.83
N ASN A 118 -0.98 -5.39 -9.80
CA ASN A 118 -1.26 -6.21 -10.97
C ASN A 118 -2.35 -7.26 -10.65
N ILE A 119 -2.80 -8.00 -11.66
CA ILE A 119 -3.65 -9.19 -11.52
C ILE A 119 -2.80 -10.43 -11.29
N LEU A 120 -3.41 -11.54 -10.87
CA LEU A 120 -2.79 -12.86 -10.90
C LEU A 120 -3.39 -13.66 -12.07
N SER A 121 -2.63 -13.91 -13.13
CA SER A 121 -3.09 -14.70 -14.27
C SER A 121 -3.24 -16.19 -13.92
N GLU A 122 -4.12 -16.89 -14.62
CA GLU A 122 -4.16 -18.35 -14.65
C GLU A 122 -2.81 -18.93 -15.12
N GLY A 123 -2.41 -20.08 -14.55
CA GLY A 123 -1.19 -20.77 -14.96
C GLY A 123 -0.05 -20.64 -13.94
N GLU A 124 1.20 -20.71 -14.40
CA GLU A 124 2.36 -20.65 -13.52
C GLU A 124 2.45 -19.32 -12.77
N ILE A 125 2.71 -19.40 -11.47
CA ILE A 125 2.96 -18.23 -10.62
C ILE A 125 4.46 -18.15 -10.40
N THR A 126 5.08 -17.08 -10.88
CA THR A 126 6.50 -16.81 -10.66
C THR A 126 6.71 -15.85 -9.49
N CYS A 127 7.94 -15.78 -8.99
CA CYS A 127 8.34 -14.74 -8.04
C CYS A 127 8.02 -13.34 -8.58
N GLY A 128 8.34 -13.10 -9.86
CA GLY A 128 8.08 -11.84 -10.55
C GLY A 128 6.61 -11.43 -10.49
N ASN A 129 5.68 -12.37 -10.72
CA ASN A 129 4.24 -12.08 -10.62
C ASN A 129 3.86 -11.57 -9.22
N ILE A 130 4.39 -12.19 -8.16
CA ILE A 130 4.11 -11.74 -6.78
C ILE A 130 4.72 -10.37 -6.50
N TYR A 131 5.93 -10.09 -7.00
CA TYR A 131 6.55 -8.76 -6.91
C TYR A 131 5.75 -7.69 -7.66
N GLU A 132 5.20 -8.00 -8.83
CA GLU A 132 4.35 -7.09 -9.59
C GLU A 132 3.00 -6.83 -8.91
N ILE A 133 2.41 -7.83 -8.26
CA ILE A 133 1.14 -7.67 -7.54
C ILE A 133 1.34 -6.89 -6.23
N LEU A 134 2.39 -7.23 -5.47
CA LEU A 134 2.69 -6.74 -4.12
C LEU A 134 4.09 -6.07 -4.06
N PRO A 135 4.31 -4.95 -4.77
CA PRO A 135 5.65 -4.37 -4.92
C PRO A 135 6.13 -3.62 -3.68
N PHE A 136 5.22 -3.21 -2.79
CA PHE A 136 5.58 -2.47 -1.59
C PHE A 136 6.18 -3.39 -0.51
N GLU A 137 7.15 -2.89 0.25
CA GLU A 137 7.75 -3.57 1.40
C GLU A 137 6.88 -3.43 2.67
N ASN A 138 5.57 -3.56 2.50
CA ASN A 138 4.62 -3.47 3.61
C ASN A 138 4.69 -4.74 4.47
N SER A 139 4.63 -4.58 5.78
CA SER A 139 4.66 -5.70 6.74
C SER A 139 3.30 -5.98 7.37
N LEU A 140 3.06 -7.23 7.75
CA LEU A 140 1.90 -7.62 8.54
C LEU A 140 1.85 -6.79 9.81
N CYS A 141 0.67 -6.25 10.11
CA CYS A 141 0.37 -5.71 11.40
C CYS A 141 -0.99 -6.20 11.89
N VAL A 142 -1.04 -6.67 13.13
CA VAL A 142 -2.24 -7.12 13.81
C VAL A 142 -2.64 -6.06 14.83
N VAL A 143 -3.83 -5.50 14.67
CA VAL A 143 -4.37 -4.50 15.59
C VAL A 143 -5.60 -5.04 16.32
N THR A 144 -5.79 -4.58 17.56
CA THR A 144 -6.98 -4.85 18.37
C THR A 144 -7.82 -3.59 18.49
N LEU A 145 -9.05 -3.65 18.01
CA LEU A 145 -10.01 -2.54 18.02
C LEU A 145 -11.20 -2.86 18.91
N LYS A 146 -11.72 -1.85 19.61
CA LYS A 146 -13.07 -1.91 20.17
C LYS A 146 -14.10 -1.98 19.04
N GLY A 147 -15.23 -2.66 19.26
CA GLY A 147 -16.27 -2.81 18.24
C GLY A 147 -16.82 -1.47 17.72
N SER A 148 -16.89 -0.44 18.57
CA SER A 148 -17.26 0.91 18.13
C SER A 148 -16.28 1.48 17.09
N VAL A 149 -14.97 1.26 17.28
CA VAL A 149 -13.92 1.67 16.32
C VAL A 149 -13.93 0.78 15.07
N LEU A 150 -14.26 -0.51 15.22
CA LEU A 150 -14.44 -1.40 14.06
C LEU A 150 -15.59 -0.95 13.15
N LYS A 151 -16.69 -0.44 13.72
CA LYS A 151 -17.78 0.16 12.93
C LYS A 151 -17.32 1.40 12.18
N GLU A 152 -16.49 2.25 12.79
CA GLU A 152 -15.86 3.38 12.09
C GLU A 152 -14.97 2.90 10.94
N LEU A 153 -14.19 1.82 11.15
CA LEU A 153 -13.39 1.21 10.08
C LEU A 153 -14.25 0.69 8.93
N PHE A 154 -15.39 0.07 9.22
CA PHE A 154 -16.31 -0.39 8.19
C PHE A 154 -16.89 0.77 7.38
N ALA A 155 -17.19 1.90 8.04
CA ALA A 155 -17.61 3.12 7.36
C ALA A 155 -16.49 3.70 6.48
N ALA A 156 -15.23 3.64 6.93
CA ALA A 156 -14.08 4.06 6.12
C ALA A 156 -13.90 3.18 4.86
N ILE A 157 -14.01 1.85 4.99
CA ILE A 157 -13.98 0.91 3.86
C ILE A 157 -15.11 1.20 2.87
N ALA A 158 -16.32 1.49 3.37
CA ALA A 158 -17.45 1.88 2.53
C ALA A 158 -17.17 3.19 1.77
N ALA A 159 -16.56 4.18 2.41
CA ALA A 159 -16.20 5.46 1.78
C ALA A 159 -15.17 5.30 0.64
N CYS A 160 -14.29 4.29 0.74
CA CYS A 160 -13.39 3.89 -0.35
C CYS A 160 -14.07 3.09 -1.48
N LYS A 161 -15.39 2.87 -1.38
CA LYS A 161 -16.19 2.03 -2.30
C LYS A 161 -15.74 0.56 -2.31
N GLY A 162 -15.26 0.08 -1.16
CA GLY A 162 -14.84 -1.30 -0.94
C GLY A 162 -13.33 -1.49 -0.99
N GLU A 163 -12.87 -2.46 -0.21
CA GLU A 163 -11.46 -2.85 -0.05
C GLU A 163 -11.37 -4.38 0.03
N GLY A 164 -10.15 -4.93 -0.01
CA GLY A 164 -9.94 -6.36 0.23
C GLY A 164 -10.22 -6.70 1.69
N VAL A 165 -11.29 -7.45 1.97
CA VAL A 165 -11.66 -7.84 3.33
C VAL A 165 -11.81 -9.34 3.47
N SER A 166 -11.55 -9.89 4.66
CA SER A 166 -11.80 -11.28 5.02
C SER A 166 -12.49 -11.38 6.38
N GLY A 167 -13.41 -12.33 6.55
CA GLY A 167 -14.13 -12.56 7.81
C GLY A 167 -15.29 -11.60 8.10
N VAL A 168 -15.57 -10.67 7.20
CA VAL A 168 -16.64 -9.66 7.34
C VAL A 168 -17.58 -9.68 6.13
N ARG A 169 -18.79 -9.14 6.34
CA ARG A 169 -19.72 -8.81 5.25
C ARG A 169 -20.21 -7.38 5.42
N LEU A 170 -20.11 -6.58 4.37
CA LEU A 170 -20.54 -5.19 4.34
C LEU A 170 -21.61 -4.99 3.25
N GLU A 171 -22.65 -4.24 3.60
CA GLU A 171 -23.59 -3.68 2.64
C GLU A 171 -23.33 -2.18 2.56
N ILE A 172 -23.09 -1.67 1.35
CA ILE A 172 -22.74 -0.26 1.11
C ILE A 172 -23.64 0.34 0.04
N THR A 173 -23.81 1.66 0.06
CA THR A 173 -24.45 2.39 -1.02
C THR A 173 -23.45 2.67 -2.15
N LYS A 174 -23.96 2.99 -3.34
CA LYS A 174 -23.14 3.41 -4.49
C LYS A 174 -22.30 4.67 -4.22
N ASP A 175 -22.76 5.57 -3.34
CA ASP A 175 -22.04 6.77 -2.90
C ASP A 175 -21.05 6.52 -1.74
N GLY A 176 -20.89 5.27 -1.29
CA GLY A 176 -19.87 4.89 -0.32
C GLY A 176 -20.29 5.05 1.14
N LYS A 177 -21.58 4.89 1.45
CA LYS A 177 -22.07 4.85 2.84
C LYS A 177 -22.25 3.41 3.29
N LEU A 178 -21.86 3.12 4.52
CA LEU A 178 -22.15 1.83 5.15
C LEU A 178 -23.65 1.74 5.50
N LEU A 179 -24.29 0.64 5.12
CA LEU A 179 -25.67 0.31 5.48
C LEU A 179 -25.73 -0.74 6.58
N ASP A 180 -24.94 -1.81 6.43
CA ASP A 180 -24.83 -2.88 7.42
C ASP A 180 -23.43 -3.52 7.40
N GLY A 181 -23.04 -4.12 8.52
CA GLY A 181 -21.74 -4.74 8.69
C GLY A 181 -21.73 -5.85 9.74
N THR A 182 -21.25 -7.03 9.36
CA THR A 182 -21.10 -8.17 10.26
C THR A 182 -19.68 -8.71 10.24
N ILE A 183 -19.28 -9.36 11.34
CA ILE A 183 -17.99 -10.05 11.47
C ILE A 183 -18.23 -11.47 11.99
N GLY A 184 -17.67 -12.46 11.30
CA GLY A 184 -17.95 -13.87 11.57
C GLY A 184 -19.45 -14.21 11.47
N GLY A 185 -20.20 -13.50 10.63
CA GLY A 185 -21.65 -13.65 10.46
C GLY A 185 -22.50 -13.13 11.63
N LYS A 186 -21.92 -12.34 12.55
CA LYS A 186 -22.63 -11.76 13.70
C LYS A 186 -22.54 -10.23 13.68
N PRO A 187 -23.55 -9.53 14.25
CA PRO A 187 -23.46 -8.10 14.50
C PRO A 187 -22.26 -7.75 15.38
N ILE A 188 -21.77 -6.52 15.24
CA ILE A 188 -20.66 -6.00 16.02
C ILE A 188 -21.17 -5.49 17.38
N ASP A 189 -20.55 -5.98 18.45
CA ASP A 189 -20.74 -5.49 19.81
C ASP A 189 -19.73 -4.38 20.09
N ASP A 190 -20.22 -3.18 20.41
CA ASP A 190 -19.39 -1.98 20.58
C ASP A 190 -18.32 -2.10 21.66
N ASN A 191 -18.57 -2.94 22.68
CA ASN A 191 -17.68 -3.09 23.83
C ASN A 191 -16.72 -4.27 23.70
N LYS A 192 -16.93 -5.14 22.70
CA LYS A 192 -16.05 -6.27 22.45
C LYS A 192 -14.79 -5.83 21.70
N LEU A 193 -13.67 -6.50 21.98
CA LEU A 193 -12.44 -6.36 21.21
C LEU A 193 -12.42 -7.32 20.02
N TYR A 194 -11.96 -6.81 18.88
CA TYR A 194 -11.81 -7.52 17.63
C TYR A 194 -10.39 -7.35 17.10
N THR A 195 -9.87 -8.39 16.46
CA THR A 195 -8.54 -8.41 15.86
C THR A 195 -8.62 -8.23 14.35
N VAL A 196 -7.83 -7.29 13.83
CA VAL A 196 -7.72 -7.02 12.39
C VAL A 196 -6.27 -7.24 11.97
N ALA A 197 -6.06 -8.16 11.03
CA ALA A 197 -4.80 -8.34 10.35
C ALA A 197 -4.77 -7.47 9.10
N THR A 198 -3.81 -6.57 9.02
CA THR A 198 -3.65 -5.61 7.94
C THR A 198 -2.16 -5.42 7.65
N ILE A 199 -1.82 -4.42 6.85
CA ILE A 199 -0.44 -3.96 6.64
C ILE A 199 -0.11 -2.75 7.50
N ASP A 200 1.15 -2.59 7.86
CA ASP A 200 1.71 -1.43 8.57
C ASP A 200 1.26 -0.08 7.99
N TYR A 201 1.31 0.07 6.66
CA TYR A 201 0.85 1.27 5.96
C TYR A 201 -0.60 1.63 6.33
N LEU A 202 -1.52 0.67 6.37
CA LEU A 202 -2.91 0.94 6.76
C LEU A 202 -3.04 1.07 8.28
N ALA A 203 -2.26 0.32 9.07
CA ALA A 203 -2.26 0.44 10.52
C ALA A 203 -1.85 1.85 11.00
N ASP A 204 -1.07 2.59 10.20
CA ASP A 204 -0.75 4.00 10.42
C ASP A 204 -1.90 4.97 10.07
N GLY A 205 -3.01 4.46 9.53
CA GLY A 205 -4.20 5.23 9.18
C GLY A 205 -4.22 5.78 7.75
N ASN A 206 -3.30 5.36 6.89
CA ASN A 206 -3.26 5.78 5.49
C ASN A 206 -4.45 5.25 4.67
N ASP A 207 -4.62 5.76 3.44
CA ASP A 207 -5.73 5.41 2.51
C ASP A 207 -7.12 5.51 3.15
N GLY A 208 -7.32 6.48 4.04
CA GLY A 208 -8.60 6.70 4.71
C GLY A 208 -8.89 5.72 5.86
N MET A 209 -7.97 4.80 6.18
CA MET A 209 -8.14 3.82 7.25
C MET A 209 -7.80 4.36 8.65
N GLY A 210 -8.05 5.65 8.88
CA GLY A 210 -7.78 6.36 10.14
C GLY A 210 -8.24 5.65 11.43
N PRO A 211 -9.38 4.91 11.46
CA PRO A 211 -9.78 4.14 12.64
C PRO A 211 -8.76 3.10 13.11
N LEU A 212 -7.90 2.57 12.23
CA LEU A 212 -6.84 1.62 12.63
C LEU A 212 -5.82 2.24 13.58
N ALA A 213 -5.54 3.54 13.45
CA ALA A 213 -4.62 4.27 14.33
C ALA A 213 -5.16 4.42 15.77
N LYS A 214 -6.46 4.16 15.99
CA LYS A 214 -7.12 4.19 17.31
C LYS A 214 -7.06 2.85 18.04
N ALA A 215 -6.24 1.91 17.57
CA ALA A 215 -6.15 0.57 18.16
C ALA A 215 -5.67 0.58 19.62
N GLU A 216 -6.26 -0.29 20.44
CA GLU A 216 -5.84 -0.49 21.84
C GLU A 216 -4.53 -1.28 21.92
N LYS A 217 -4.28 -2.14 20.92
CA LYS A 217 -3.04 -2.89 20.76
C LYS A 217 -2.65 -2.95 19.30
N ARG A 218 -1.35 -2.88 19.03
CA ARG A 218 -0.73 -3.07 17.73
C ARG A 218 0.49 -3.97 17.87
N ASP A 219 0.61 -4.95 16.99
CA ASP A 219 1.74 -5.87 16.93
C ASP A 219 2.08 -6.17 15.47
N CYS A 220 3.25 -5.73 15.03
CA CYS A 220 3.74 -5.98 13.68
C CYS A 220 5.01 -6.86 13.78
N PRO A 221 4.93 -8.19 13.56
CA PRO A 221 6.06 -9.08 13.76
C PRO A 221 7.21 -8.80 12.77
N PRO A 222 8.47 -8.82 13.23
CA PRO A 222 9.61 -8.49 12.37
C PRO A 222 9.76 -9.50 11.24
N GLY A 223 10.06 -9.01 10.03
CA GLY A 223 10.32 -9.85 8.85
C GLY A 223 9.08 -10.46 8.19
N ALA A 224 7.88 -10.24 8.72
CA ALA A 224 6.62 -10.73 8.15
C ALA A 224 6.10 -9.78 7.04
N THR A 225 6.84 -9.64 5.94
CA THR A 225 6.41 -8.80 4.82
C THR A 225 5.18 -9.41 4.14
N LEU A 226 4.23 -8.59 3.67
CA LEU A 226 3.05 -9.06 2.96
C LEU A 226 3.44 -9.92 1.75
N ARG A 227 4.47 -9.50 1.01
CA ARG A 227 5.00 -10.25 -0.13
C ARG A 227 5.54 -11.62 0.30
N GLY A 228 6.31 -11.68 1.39
CA GLY A 228 6.83 -12.93 1.94
C GLY A 228 5.70 -13.86 2.39
N LEU A 229 4.71 -13.34 3.11
CA LEU A 229 3.55 -14.11 3.56
C LEU A 229 2.73 -14.68 2.40
N PHE A 230 2.56 -13.91 1.33
CA PHE A 230 1.86 -14.38 0.13
C PHE A 230 2.67 -15.44 -0.62
N MET A 231 3.99 -15.24 -0.76
CA MET A 231 4.91 -16.24 -1.33
C MET A 231 4.86 -17.55 -0.55
N ASP A 232 4.96 -17.49 0.77
CA ASP A 232 4.88 -18.65 1.66
C ASP A 232 3.55 -19.36 1.52
N TYR A 233 2.44 -18.61 1.45
CA TYR A 233 1.11 -19.18 1.21
C TYR A 233 1.07 -19.96 -0.12
N VAL A 234 1.58 -19.37 -1.22
CA VAL A 234 1.57 -20.04 -2.52
C VAL A 234 2.43 -21.30 -2.52
N GLU A 235 3.63 -21.23 -1.95
CA GLU A 235 4.53 -22.38 -1.84
C GLU A 235 3.93 -23.49 -0.95
N GLN A 236 3.25 -23.12 0.14
CA GLN A 236 2.58 -24.09 1.02
C GLN A 236 1.40 -24.78 0.34
N GLN A 237 0.55 -24.05 -0.40
CA GLN A 237 -0.52 -24.68 -1.19
C GLN A 237 0.05 -25.62 -2.26
N THR A 238 1.11 -25.20 -2.93
CA THR A 238 1.79 -25.99 -3.97
C THR A 238 2.39 -27.27 -3.39
N LYS A 239 3.07 -27.19 -2.25
CA LYS A 239 3.56 -28.37 -1.50
C LYS A 239 2.43 -29.32 -1.08
N ALA A 240 1.23 -28.79 -0.84
CA ALA A 240 0.03 -29.57 -0.54
C ALA A 240 -0.69 -30.10 -1.80
N GLY A 241 -0.12 -29.94 -3.00
CA GLY A 241 -0.71 -30.39 -4.26
C GLY A 241 -1.91 -29.56 -4.71
N LYS A 242 -2.08 -28.34 -4.19
CA LYS A 242 -3.19 -27.45 -4.49
C LYS A 242 -2.76 -26.33 -5.43
N LYS A 243 -3.67 -25.95 -6.33
CA LYS A 243 -3.58 -24.71 -7.09
C LYS A 243 -4.13 -23.54 -6.27
N ILE A 244 -3.63 -22.35 -6.56
CA ILE A 244 -4.13 -21.11 -5.95
C ILE A 244 -5.47 -20.76 -6.59
N THR A 245 -6.46 -20.53 -5.75
CA THR A 245 -7.84 -20.27 -6.16
C THR A 245 -8.48 -19.28 -5.20
N SER A 246 -9.53 -18.61 -5.63
CA SER A 246 -10.28 -17.64 -4.83
C SER A 246 -11.74 -17.64 -5.27
N ARG A 247 -12.63 -17.03 -4.48
CA ARG A 247 -14.06 -16.97 -4.79
C ARG A 247 -14.63 -15.59 -4.49
N MET A 248 -15.60 -15.19 -5.31
CA MET A 248 -16.48 -14.06 -5.01
C MET A 248 -17.52 -14.55 -3.99
N GLU A 249 -17.54 -13.93 -2.82
CA GLU A 249 -18.38 -14.39 -1.70
C GLU A 249 -19.44 -13.37 -1.29
N GLY A 250 -19.43 -12.18 -1.91
CA GLY A 250 -20.28 -11.06 -1.51
C GLY A 250 -19.86 -10.53 -0.14
N ARG A 251 -18.55 -10.44 0.09
CA ARG A 251 -17.96 -9.82 1.28
C ARG A 251 -18.27 -8.33 1.32
N ILE A 252 -18.38 -7.68 0.17
CA ILE A 252 -18.89 -6.29 0.07
C ILE A 252 -19.92 -6.23 -1.06
N THR A 253 -21.13 -5.79 -0.76
CA THR A 253 -22.22 -5.66 -1.74
C THR A 253 -22.71 -4.22 -1.83
N VAL A 254 -23.01 -3.76 -3.04
CA VAL A 254 -23.62 -2.44 -3.28
C VAL A 254 -25.14 -2.60 -3.37
N LYS A 255 -25.88 -1.82 -2.59
CA LYS A 255 -27.34 -1.75 -2.59
C LYS A 255 -27.83 -0.48 -3.28
#